data_AF-A0A914MJF3-F1
#
_entry.id   AF-A0A914MJF3-F1
#
_cell.length_a   1.000
_cell.length_b   1.000
_cell.length_c   1.000
_cell.angle_alpha   90.00
_cell.angle_beta   90.00
_cell.angle_gamma   90.00
#
_symmetry.space_group_name_H-M   'P 1'
#
loop_
_entity.id
_entity.type
_entity.pdbx_description
1 polymer ?
#
loop_
_entity_poly.entity_id
_entity_poly.type
_entity_poly.pdbx_seq_one_letter_code
_entity_poly.pdbx_strand_id
1 'polypeptide(L)'
;MPKEVKDKQYAVCDKSLCNNRKFFDQTISCLNKGKEEENYKKGIKRCNGECFVYRNSDGKVEQGCGDCQGKDSKDCYACKKDYCNEEKNVYKHCWENNGKICKNKYLEECFTERTLTNEVNKGCGNCPSKSCKTCNKNRCNDGIGLKYFCRSKDLLENKNGVKECEKPECYIKAMNGSKNEFDFGCGACEISDLNCAQCNHGALCNTELFFKNVIYCWEKDTNNQKPLSVKKECKSECFVLRDLNGEVKQGCGKCPNKDSKSDCKTCKKRYCNVESLVPKQCWGNNGIICKTSFETPCFVEKMSNNKGINY
;
A
#
# COMPACT_ATOMS: atom_id res chain seq x y z
N MET A 1 -19.20 43.89 -39.84
CA MET A 1 -19.77 42.78 -39.05
C MET A 1 -19.49 41.47 -39.78
N PRO A 2 -18.69 40.54 -39.22
CA PRO A 2 -18.55 39.21 -39.79
C PRO A 2 -19.87 38.46 -39.58
N LYS A 3 -20.45 37.91 -40.64
CA LYS A 3 -21.64 37.04 -40.56
C LYS A 3 -21.24 35.77 -39.82
N GLU A 4 -21.92 35.47 -38.71
CA GLU A 4 -21.91 34.14 -38.10
C GLU A 4 -22.31 33.11 -39.16
N VAL A 5 -21.37 32.27 -39.56
CA VAL A 5 -21.66 31.08 -40.36
C VAL A 5 -22.34 30.10 -39.42
N LYS A 6 -23.68 30.05 -39.47
CA LYS A 6 -24.44 28.97 -38.82
C LYS A 6 -24.00 27.64 -39.45
N ASP A 7 -23.47 26.73 -38.64
CA ASP A 7 -23.15 25.36 -39.03
C ASP A 7 -24.40 24.64 -39.57
N LYS A 8 -24.61 24.71 -40.90
CA LYS A 8 -25.74 24.04 -41.56
C LYS A 8 -25.36 22.60 -41.87
N GLN A 9 -26.17 21.67 -41.37
CA GLN A 9 -26.01 20.26 -41.70
C GLN A 9 -26.17 20.02 -43.21
N TYR A 10 -25.35 19.14 -43.77
CA TYR A 10 -25.41 18.73 -45.16
C TYR A 10 -25.21 17.21 -45.30
N ALA A 11 -25.72 16.64 -46.40
CA ALA A 11 -25.49 15.26 -46.77
C ALA A 11 -24.80 15.22 -48.14
N VAL A 12 -23.84 14.30 -48.30
CA VAL A 12 -23.14 14.07 -49.57
C VAL A 12 -23.70 12.79 -50.18
N CYS A 13 -24.00 12.82 -51.46
CA CYS A 13 -24.56 11.70 -52.17
C CYS A 13 -23.73 11.44 -53.44
N ASP A 14 -23.33 10.18 -53.66
CA ASP A 14 -22.32 9.82 -54.67
C ASP A 14 -22.94 9.24 -55.97
N LYS A 15 -24.26 9.31 -56.10
CA LYS A 15 -25.02 8.82 -57.27
C LYS A 15 -25.51 9.99 -58.12
N SER A 16 -25.83 9.74 -59.39
CA SER A 16 -26.48 10.77 -60.21
C SER A 16 -27.88 11.11 -59.65
N LEU A 17 -28.20 12.41 -59.56
CA LEU A 17 -29.52 12.93 -59.16
C LEU A 17 -30.03 12.47 -57.77
N CYS A 18 -29.14 12.15 -56.83
CA CYS A 18 -29.50 11.72 -55.48
C CYS A 18 -29.73 12.87 -54.48
N ASN A 19 -29.49 14.12 -54.88
CA ASN A 19 -29.60 15.31 -54.04
C ASN A 19 -31.07 15.76 -53.84
N ASN A 20 -31.92 14.85 -53.36
CA ASN A 20 -33.34 15.09 -53.11
C ASN A 20 -33.67 15.04 -51.60
N ARG A 21 -34.85 15.56 -51.24
CA ARG A 21 -35.30 15.60 -49.84
C ARG A 21 -35.38 14.21 -49.20
N LYS A 22 -35.86 13.20 -49.95
CA LYS A 22 -35.94 11.82 -49.47
C LYS A 22 -34.57 11.29 -49.05
N PHE A 23 -33.53 11.56 -49.83
CA PHE A 23 -32.16 11.19 -49.48
C PHE A 23 -31.70 11.90 -48.20
N PHE A 24 -31.91 13.21 -48.10
CA PHE A 24 -31.54 13.97 -46.91
C PHE A 24 -32.24 13.45 -45.65
N ASP A 25 -33.55 13.19 -45.73
CA ASP A 25 -34.36 12.66 -44.62
C ASP A 25 -33.98 11.22 -44.22
N GLN A 26 -33.36 10.45 -45.12
CA GLN A 26 -32.86 9.10 -44.85
C GLN A 26 -31.45 9.08 -44.22
N THR A 27 -30.71 10.19 -44.28
CA THR A 27 -29.39 10.30 -43.65
C THR A 27 -29.53 10.59 -42.16
N ILE A 28 -28.53 10.25 -41.36
CA ILE A 28 -28.54 10.47 -39.90
C ILE A 28 -27.39 11.37 -39.46
N SER A 29 -27.54 12.04 -38.33
CA SER A 29 -26.48 12.82 -37.70
C SER A 29 -25.69 11.93 -36.74
N CYS A 30 -24.36 12.00 -36.77
CA CYS A 30 -23.51 11.25 -35.83
C CYS A 30 -22.65 12.21 -35.01
N LEU A 31 -22.21 11.75 -33.84
CA LEU A 31 -21.11 12.39 -33.13
C LEU A 31 -19.81 12.11 -33.90
N ASN A 32 -18.97 13.13 -34.04
CA ASN A 32 -17.65 13.03 -34.65
C ASN A 32 -16.59 13.30 -33.61
N LYS A 33 -15.63 12.39 -33.48
CA LYS A 33 -14.45 12.55 -32.63
C LYS A 33 -13.31 11.81 -33.30
N GLY A 34 -12.29 12.54 -33.72
CA GLY A 34 -11.05 11.96 -34.22
C GLY A 34 -10.27 11.29 -33.10
N LYS A 35 -9.36 10.39 -33.46
CA LYS A 35 -8.56 9.61 -32.50
C LYS A 35 -7.83 10.48 -31.46
N GLU A 36 -7.29 11.61 -31.93
CA GLU A 36 -6.48 12.54 -31.14
C GLU A 36 -7.29 13.70 -30.56
N GLU A 37 -8.59 13.77 -30.81
CA GLU A 37 -9.43 14.85 -30.29
C GLU A 37 -9.91 14.53 -28.86
N GLU A 38 -9.91 15.52 -27.98
CA GLU A 38 -10.40 15.33 -26.60
C GLU A 38 -11.93 15.29 -26.53
N ASN A 39 -12.59 16.15 -27.30
CA ASN A 39 -14.03 16.36 -27.25
C ASN A 39 -14.69 16.00 -28.58
N TYR A 40 -15.83 15.33 -28.51
CA TYR A 40 -16.65 15.09 -29.69
C TYR A 40 -17.34 16.38 -30.13
N LYS A 41 -17.68 16.45 -31.41
CA LYS A 41 -18.48 17.52 -32.02
C LYS A 41 -19.69 16.91 -32.68
N LYS A 42 -20.76 17.69 -32.82
CA LYS A 42 -21.89 17.29 -33.67
C LYS A 42 -21.42 17.30 -35.12
N GLY A 43 -21.59 16.19 -35.83
CA GLY A 43 -21.24 16.11 -37.24
C GLY A 43 -22.09 17.07 -38.07
N ILE A 44 -21.43 17.99 -38.78
CA ILE A 44 -22.09 18.84 -39.77
C ILE A 44 -22.46 18.01 -41.02
N LYS A 45 -21.62 17.03 -41.37
CA LYS A 45 -21.90 16.03 -42.41
C LYS A 45 -22.79 14.92 -41.85
N ARG A 46 -23.95 14.68 -42.49
CA ARG A 46 -24.83 13.54 -42.21
C ARG A 46 -24.29 12.25 -42.83
N CYS A 47 -24.57 11.14 -42.19
CA CYS A 47 -24.08 9.81 -42.52
C CYS A 47 -25.16 9.01 -43.26
N ASN A 48 -24.72 8.23 -44.26
CA ASN A 48 -25.60 7.36 -45.04
C ASN A 48 -25.74 6.01 -44.33
N GLY A 49 -26.57 5.95 -43.29
CA GLY A 49 -27.03 4.71 -42.68
C GLY A 49 -26.63 4.50 -41.21
N GLU A 50 -25.34 4.57 -40.87
CA GLU A 50 -24.84 4.16 -39.55
C GLU A 50 -23.83 5.14 -38.94
N CYS A 51 -23.92 5.28 -37.62
CA CYS A 51 -22.92 5.88 -36.76
C CYS A 51 -22.15 4.79 -36.03
N PHE A 52 -20.85 4.98 -35.81
CA PHE A 52 -20.04 4.12 -34.95
C PHE A 52 -19.40 4.90 -33.80
N VAL A 53 -19.13 4.18 -32.71
CA VAL A 53 -18.19 4.57 -31.67
C VAL A 53 -17.25 3.40 -31.44
N TYR A 54 -15.95 3.68 -31.35
CA TYR A 54 -14.92 2.66 -31.23
C TYR A 54 -13.86 3.07 -30.21
N ARG A 55 -13.52 2.17 -29.29
CA ARG A 55 -12.36 2.31 -28.40
C ARG A 55 -11.16 1.58 -28.99
N ASN A 56 -10.12 2.34 -29.30
CA ASN A 56 -8.86 1.83 -29.80
C ASN A 56 -8.10 1.02 -28.74
N SER A 57 -7.10 0.27 -29.19
CA SER A 57 -6.19 -0.50 -28.33
C SER A 57 -5.35 0.36 -27.37
N ASP A 58 -5.20 1.66 -27.63
CA ASP A 58 -4.58 2.64 -26.73
C ASP A 58 -5.59 3.26 -25.73
N GLY A 59 -6.87 2.92 -25.86
CA GLY A 59 -7.95 3.38 -24.99
C GLY A 59 -8.65 4.66 -25.47
N LYS A 60 -8.18 5.31 -26.55
CA LYS A 60 -8.82 6.50 -27.14
C LYS A 60 -10.10 6.12 -27.88
N VAL A 61 -11.04 7.05 -27.94
CA VAL A 61 -12.36 6.83 -28.55
C VAL A 61 -12.50 7.62 -29.82
N GLU A 62 -12.91 6.93 -30.88
CA GLU A 62 -13.28 7.48 -32.18
C GLU A 62 -14.78 7.38 -32.40
N GLN A 63 -15.36 8.41 -33.01
CA GLN A 63 -16.78 8.47 -33.31
C GLN A 63 -16.95 9.03 -34.72
N GLY A 64 -17.87 8.47 -35.51
CA GLY A 64 -18.22 9.03 -36.81
C GLY A 64 -19.23 8.22 -37.61
N CYS A 65 -19.29 8.49 -38.92
CA CYS A 65 -20.06 7.70 -39.88
C CYS A 65 -19.39 6.35 -40.16
N GLY A 66 -20.16 5.26 -40.16
CA GLY A 66 -19.65 3.93 -40.52
C GLY A 66 -20.18 2.82 -39.63
N ASP A 67 -19.57 1.65 -39.76
CA ASP A 67 -19.93 0.43 -39.05
C ASP A 67 -18.77 -0.08 -38.17
N CYS A 68 -18.95 -1.28 -37.62
CA CYS A 68 -17.97 -1.96 -36.76
C CYS A 68 -17.28 -3.15 -37.46
N GLN A 69 -17.17 -3.16 -38.79
CA GLN A 69 -16.55 -4.28 -39.49
C GLN A 69 -15.10 -4.53 -39.03
N GLY A 70 -14.80 -5.80 -38.73
CA GLY A 70 -13.46 -6.23 -38.28
C GLY A 70 -13.06 -5.77 -36.88
N LYS A 71 -13.98 -5.14 -36.12
CA LYS A 71 -13.71 -4.65 -34.76
C LYS A 71 -14.34 -5.55 -33.70
N ASP A 72 -13.70 -5.61 -32.54
CA ASP A 72 -14.23 -6.31 -31.37
C ASP A 72 -15.55 -5.67 -30.92
N SER A 73 -16.59 -6.47 -30.71
CA SER A 73 -17.95 -6.02 -30.38
C SER A 73 -18.08 -5.38 -28.99
N LYS A 74 -17.11 -5.55 -28.10
CA LYS A 74 -17.02 -4.81 -26.83
C LYS A 74 -16.44 -3.43 -27.03
N ASP A 75 -15.52 -3.28 -27.97
CA ASP A 75 -14.85 -2.01 -28.23
C ASP A 75 -15.57 -1.17 -29.27
N CYS A 76 -16.47 -1.73 -30.07
CA CYS A 76 -17.20 -1.03 -31.12
C CYS A 76 -18.71 -1.20 -31.01
N TYR A 77 -19.44 -0.09 -31.18
CA TYR A 77 -20.89 -0.07 -31.25
C TYR A 77 -21.33 0.75 -32.47
N ALA A 78 -22.21 0.17 -33.30
CA ALA A 78 -22.80 0.80 -34.47
C ALA A 78 -24.32 0.93 -34.32
N CYS A 79 -24.91 2.01 -34.86
CA CYS A 79 -26.32 2.33 -34.66
C CYS A 79 -26.89 3.26 -35.75
N LYS A 80 -28.22 3.26 -35.90
CA LYS A 80 -28.96 3.93 -37.00
C LYS A 80 -29.83 5.11 -36.57
N LYS A 81 -29.53 5.72 -35.41
CA LYS A 81 -30.31 6.84 -34.86
C LYS A 81 -29.42 8.08 -34.76
N ASP A 82 -30.03 9.27 -34.78
CA ASP A 82 -29.27 10.51 -34.61
C ASP A 82 -28.48 10.51 -33.28
N TYR A 83 -27.19 10.82 -33.36
CA TYR A 83 -26.25 10.95 -32.26
C TYR A 83 -26.17 9.74 -31.32
N CYS A 84 -26.46 8.54 -31.84
CA CYS A 84 -26.55 7.33 -31.04
C CYS A 84 -25.20 6.73 -30.63
N ASN A 85 -24.11 7.20 -31.23
CA ASN A 85 -22.77 6.66 -31.06
C ASN A 85 -22.04 7.27 -29.85
N GLU A 86 -22.65 7.24 -28.67
CA GLU A 86 -22.05 7.73 -27.43
C GLU A 86 -21.00 6.77 -26.86
N GLU A 87 -19.95 7.30 -26.22
CA GLU A 87 -18.86 6.50 -25.60
C GLU A 87 -19.36 5.46 -24.60
N LYS A 88 -20.47 5.73 -23.90
CA LYS A 88 -21.06 4.80 -22.93
C LYS A 88 -21.51 3.46 -23.53
N ASN A 89 -21.64 3.38 -24.84
CA ASN A 89 -22.10 2.19 -25.54
C ASN A 89 -20.95 1.20 -25.83
N VAL A 90 -19.70 1.58 -25.59
CA VAL A 90 -18.53 0.68 -25.68
C VAL A 90 -17.94 0.41 -24.31
N TYR A 91 -17.25 -0.71 -24.20
CA TYR A 91 -16.60 -1.13 -22.96
C TYR A 91 -15.47 -0.17 -22.62
N LYS A 92 -15.27 0.01 -21.33
CA LYS A 92 -14.10 0.65 -20.76
C LYS A 92 -12.96 -0.37 -20.65
N HIS A 93 -11.73 0.12 -20.75
CA HIS A 93 -10.53 -0.67 -20.46
C HIS A 93 -10.04 -0.40 -19.04
N CYS A 94 -9.66 -1.44 -18.31
CA CYS A 94 -8.95 -1.36 -17.03
C CYS A 94 -7.61 -2.10 -17.15
N TRP A 95 -6.61 -1.67 -16.39
CA TRP A 95 -5.32 -2.35 -16.32
C TRP A 95 -5.40 -3.64 -15.52
N GLU A 96 -4.62 -4.64 -15.94
CA GLU A 96 -4.26 -5.84 -15.18
C GLU A 96 -2.77 -5.81 -14.80
N ASN A 97 -2.36 -6.64 -13.84
CA ASN A 97 -0.99 -6.65 -13.29
C ASN A 97 0.12 -6.87 -14.32
N ASN A 98 -0.15 -7.65 -15.36
CA ASN A 98 0.79 -7.97 -16.43
C ASN A 98 0.82 -6.93 -17.56
N GLY A 99 0.20 -5.76 -17.35
CA GLY A 99 0.05 -4.72 -18.37
C GLY A 99 -1.01 -5.04 -19.43
N LYS A 100 -1.72 -6.17 -19.32
CA LYS A 100 -2.88 -6.45 -20.17
C LYS A 100 -4.06 -5.58 -19.76
N ILE A 101 -5.08 -5.64 -20.61
CA ILE A 101 -6.33 -4.92 -20.46
C ILE A 101 -7.44 -5.92 -20.26
N CYS A 102 -8.22 -5.72 -19.19
CA CYS A 102 -9.55 -6.29 -19.08
C CYS A 102 -10.59 -5.26 -19.54
N LYS A 103 -11.71 -5.74 -20.09
CA LYS A 103 -12.79 -4.90 -20.62
C LYS A 103 -14.00 -5.00 -19.72
N ASN A 104 -14.48 -3.86 -19.21
CA ASN A 104 -15.67 -3.77 -18.36
C ASN A 104 -16.74 -2.90 -19.02
N LYS A 105 -18.03 -3.07 -18.70
CA LYS A 105 -19.05 -2.14 -19.19
C LYS A 105 -18.72 -0.73 -18.71
N TYR A 106 -19.21 0.29 -19.43
CA TYR A 106 -18.85 1.68 -19.18
C TYR A 106 -19.06 2.14 -17.73
N LEU A 107 -20.15 1.69 -17.08
CA LEU A 107 -20.49 2.03 -15.70
C LEU A 107 -19.85 1.11 -14.66
N GLU A 108 -19.29 -0.03 -15.05
CA GLU A 108 -18.65 -0.96 -14.11
C GLU A 108 -17.26 -0.43 -13.71
N GLU A 109 -16.79 -0.80 -12.52
CA GLU A 109 -15.59 -0.22 -11.93
C GLU A 109 -14.29 -0.85 -12.46
N CYS A 110 -13.19 -0.11 -12.36
CA CYS A 110 -11.84 -0.68 -12.33
C CYS A 110 -11.35 -0.62 -10.89
N PHE A 111 -10.55 -1.58 -10.45
CA PHE A 111 -9.96 -1.54 -9.11
C PHE A 111 -8.44 -1.52 -9.15
N THR A 112 -7.86 -0.93 -8.10
CA THR A 112 -6.46 -1.13 -7.72
C THR A 112 -6.37 -1.38 -6.22
N GLU A 113 -5.55 -2.32 -5.80
CA GLU A 113 -5.43 -2.71 -4.40
C GLU A 113 -3.97 -2.91 -3.97
N ARG A 114 -3.72 -2.76 -2.67
CA ARG A 114 -2.49 -3.22 -2.03
C ARG A 114 -2.68 -4.65 -1.53
N THR A 115 -1.77 -5.54 -1.92
CA THR A 115 -1.75 -6.93 -1.46
C THR A 115 -1.24 -7.03 0.00
N LEU A 116 -1.28 -8.25 0.54
CA LEU A 116 -0.65 -8.59 1.81
C LEU A 116 0.87 -8.43 1.82
N THR A 117 1.51 -8.17 0.67
CA THR A 117 2.94 -7.85 0.54
C THR A 117 3.17 -6.38 0.14
N ASN A 118 2.13 -5.54 0.16
CA ASN A 118 2.13 -4.15 -0.31
C ASN A 118 2.37 -3.98 -1.83
N GLU A 119 2.33 -5.07 -2.61
CA GLU A 119 2.33 -5.00 -4.07
C GLU A 119 1.03 -4.37 -4.59
N VAL A 120 1.06 -3.85 -5.81
CA VAL A 120 -0.11 -3.25 -6.44
C VAL A 120 -0.77 -4.27 -7.35
N ASN A 121 -2.01 -4.64 -7.01
CA ASN A 121 -2.90 -5.43 -7.84
C ASN A 121 -3.90 -4.52 -8.57
N LYS A 122 -4.33 -4.94 -9.76
CA LYS A 122 -5.22 -4.19 -10.65
C LYS A 122 -6.18 -5.14 -11.37
N GLY A 123 -7.40 -4.67 -11.65
CA GLY A 123 -8.31 -5.42 -12.50
C GLY A 123 -9.65 -4.72 -12.74
N CYS A 124 -10.58 -5.49 -13.30
CA CYS A 124 -11.95 -5.09 -13.58
C CYS A 124 -12.87 -5.48 -12.43
N GLY A 125 -13.89 -4.66 -12.20
CA GLY A 125 -14.92 -4.87 -11.20
C GLY A 125 -14.65 -4.10 -9.91
N ASN A 126 -15.36 -4.52 -8.88
CA ASN A 126 -15.35 -3.88 -7.56
C ASN A 126 -14.10 -4.31 -6.77
N CYS A 127 -13.85 -3.62 -5.67
CA CYS A 127 -12.76 -3.95 -4.77
C CYS A 127 -12.87 -5.35 -4.16
N PRO A 128 -11.85 -6.21 -4.31
CA PRO A 128 -11.85 -7.54 -3.71
C PRO A 128 -11.39 -7.54 -2.24
N SER A 129 -10.83 -6.43 -1.76
CA SER A 129 -10.32 -6.29 -0.40
C SER A 129 -10.59 -4.90 0.18
N LYS A 130 -10.30 -4.72 1.48
CA LYS A 130 -10.44 -3.41 2.16
C LYS A 130 -9.27 -2.45 1.87
N SER A 131 -8.18 -2.93 1.29
CA SER A 131 -6.99 -2.14 0.92
C SER A 131 -7.02 -1.75 -0.55
N CYS A 132 -8.20 -1.37 -1.03
CA CYS A 132 -8.51 -1.20 -2.44
C CYS A 132 -9.26 0.10 -2.71
N LYS A 133 -9.06 0.64 -3.92
CA LYS A 133 -9.84 1.73 -4.49
C LYS A 133 -10.45 1.31 -5.81
N THR A 134 -11.64 1.83 -6.07
CA THR A 134 -12.28 1.73 -7.38
C THR A 134 -12.31 3.06 -8.11
N CYS A 135 -12.44 3.00 -9.43
CA CYS A 135 -12.58 4.17 -10.28
C CYS A 135 -13.36 3.81 -11.55
N ASN A 136 -14.08 4.80 -12.10
CA ASN A 136 -15.01 4.58 -13.20
C ASN A 136 -14.48 5.05 -14.58
N LYS A 137 -13.34 5.74 -14.66
CA LYS A 137 -12.77 6.25 -15.91
C LYS A 137 -11.93 5.20 -16.65
N ASN A 138 -11.74 5.37 -17.96
CA ASN A 138 -10.89 4.49 -18.75
C ASN A 138 -9.46 4.44 -18.21
N ARG A 139 -8.95 3.23 -17.96
CA ARG A 139 -7.58 2.94 -17.50
C ARG A 139 -7.17 3.71 -16.24
N CYS A 140 -8.14 4.06 -15.40
CA CYS A 140 -7.93 4.86 -14.19
C CYS A 140 -7.19 4.13 -13.07
N ASN A 141 -7.10 2.81 -13.14
CA ASN A 141 -6.47 1.95 -12.13
C ASN A 141 -4.98 1.70 -12.45
N ASP A 142 -4.26 2.74 -12.87
CA ASP A 142 -2.82 2.66 -13.19
C ASP A 142 -1.93 2.35 -11.96
N GLY A 143 -2.49 2.45 -10.76
CA GLY A 143 -1.82 2.21 -9.48
C GLY A 143 -0.91 3.36 -9.04
N ILE A 144 -0.78 4.42 -9.84
CA ILE A 144 0.02 5.59 -9.52
C ILE A 144 -0.68 6.33 -8.37
N GLY A 145 0.08 6.64 -7.32
CA GLY A 145 -0.45 7.33 -6.14
C GLY A 145 -1.35 6.47 -5.26
N LEU A 146 -1.47 5.15 -5.49
CA LEU A 146 -2.14 4.25 -4.55
C LEU A 146 -1.40 4.28 -3.20
N LYS A 147 -2.10 4.75 -2.17
CA LYS A 147 -1.61 4.82 -0.80
C LYS A 147 -1.40 3.44 -0.19
N TYR A 148 -0.77 3.40 0.97
CA TYR A 148 -0.70 2.21 1.82
C TYR A 148 -1.94 2.14 2.71
N PHE A 149 -2.20 0.97 3.28
CA PHE A 149 -3.39 0.76 4.11
C PHE A 149 -2.99 0.08 5.41
N CYS A 150 -3.36 0.70 6.52
CA CYS A 150 -3.20 0.14 7.85
C CYS A 150 -4.57 -0.10 8.48
N ARG A 151 -4.66 -1.04 9.42
CA ARG A 151 -5.83 -1.10 10.31
C ARG A 151 -5.85 0.16 11.15
N SER A 152 -7.05 0.64 11.44
CA SER A 152 -7.27 1.78 12.34
C SER A 152 -8.44 1.52 13.26
N LYS A 153 -8.43 2.12 14.44
CA LYS A 153 -9.64 2.23 15.27
C LYS A 153 -10.33 3.54 14.93
N ASP A 154 -11.59 3.48 14.53
CA ASP A 154 -12.40 4.69 14.45
C ASP A 154 -12.72 5.13 15.89
N LEU A 155 -12.14 6.25 16.31
CA LEU A 155 -12.30 6.77 17.67
C LEU A 155 -13.73 7.26 17.95
N LEU A 156 -14.52 7.57 16.91
CA LEU A 156 -15.90 8.04 17.06
C LEU A 156 -16.88 6.87 17.18
N GLU A 157 -16.64 5.77 16.46
CA GLU A 157 -17.58 4.64 16.40
C GLU A 157 -17.10 3.37 17.14
N ASN A 158 -15.90 3.38 17.73
CA ASN A 158 -15.27 2.19 18.31
C ASN A 158 -15.25 0.98 17.35
N LYS A 159 -15.19 1.23 16.03
CA LYS A 159 -15.14 0.20 15.00
C LYS A 159 -13.73 0.06 14.44
N ASN A 160 -13.35 -1.19 14.20
CA ASN A 160 -12.13 -1.51 13.47
C ASN A 160 -12.33 -1.16 11.99
N GLY A 161 -11.55 -0.19 11.51
CA GLY A 161 -11.55 0.31 10.15
C GLY A 161 -10.23 0.10 9.43
N VAL A 162 -10.13 0.74 8.27
CA VAL A 162 -8.92 0.82 7.45
C VAL A 162 -8.61 2.29 7.20
N LYS A 163 -7.34 2.66 7.33
CA LYS A 163 -6.86 4.02 7.09
C LYS A 163 -5.83 4.02 5.97
N GLU A 164 -5.95 5.01 5.08
CA GLU A 164 -4.93 5.29 4.07
C GLU A 164 -3.71 5.98 4.68
N CYS A 165 -2.54 5.54 4.26
CA CYS A 165 -1.25 5.97 4.79
C CYS A 165 -0.31 6.39 3.66
N GLU A 166 0.43 7.47 3.89
CA GLU A 166 1.46 7.95 2.95
C GLU A 166 2.67 7.03 2.86
N LYS A 167 2.93 6.28 3.93
CA LYS A 167 4.07 5.38 4.06
C LYS A 167 3.59 3.98 4.48
N PRO A 168 4.36 2.90 4.21
CA PRO A 168 3.93 1.53 4.45
C PRO A 168 3.94 1.11 5.92
N GLU A 169 4.52 1.92 6.81
CA GLU A 169 4.57 1.60 8.23
C GLU A 169 3.18 1.68 8.86
N CYS A 170 2.80 0.61 9.54
CA CYS A 170 1.62 0.52 10.38
C CYS A 170 2.04 0.22 11.81
N TYR A 171 1.38 0.86 12.77
CA TYR A 171 1.58 0.57 14.20
C TYR A 171 0.36 -0.12 14.81
N ILE A 172 0.61 -0.87 15.87
CA ILE A 172 -0.38 -1.32 16.85
C ILE A 172 0.21 -1.13 18.25
N LYS A 173 -0.55 -0.55 19.17
CA LYS A 173 -0.13 -0.38 20.58
C LYS A 173 -1.22 -0.75 21.57
N ALA A 174 -0.83 -1.30 22.71
CA ALA A 174 -1.76 -1.63 23.79
C ALA A 174 -2.15 -0.36 24.59
N MET A 175 -3.43 -0.14 24.82
CA MET A 175 -3.92 0.99 25.63
C MET A 175 -3.88 0.65 27.13
N ASN A 176 -3.47 1.62 27.96
CA ASN A 176 -3.57 1.60 29.43
C ASN A 176 -3.11 0.30 30.14
N GLY A 177 -2.04 -0.34 29.67
CA GLY A 177 -1.51 -1.58 30.28
C GLY A 177 -2.46 -2.80 30.16
N SER A 178 -3.62 -2.65 29.52
CA SER A 178 -4.55 -3.72 29.21
C SER A 178 -4.04 -4.51 28.01
N LYS A 179 -4.01 -5.85 28.12
CA LYS A 179 -3.57 -6.73 27.03
C LYS A 179 -4.59 -6.92 25.92
N ASN A 180 -5.80 -6.35 26.07
CA ASN A 180 -6.95 -6.65 25.20
C ASN A 180 -7.53 -5.41 24.51
N GLU A 181 -6.98 -4.22 24.74
CA GLU A 181 -7.39 -3.02 24.04
C GLU A 181 -6.22 -2.42 23.27
N PHE A 182 -6.45 -2.16 21.99
CA PHE A 182 -5.41 -1.75 21.06
C PHE A 182 -5.78 -0.46 20.33
N ASP A 183 -4.78 0.38 20.13
CA ASP A 183 -4.77 1.46 19.15
C ASP A 183 -4.02 1.02 17.89
N PHE A 184 -4.49 1.43 16.73
CA PHE A 184 -3.94 1.04 15.42
C PHE A 184 -3.93 2.23 14.48
N GLY A 185 -2.88 2.34 13.66
CA GLY A 185 -2.86 3.37 12.63
C GLY A 185 -1.65 3.34 11.72
N CYS A 186 -1.51 4.44 10.98
CA CYS A 186 -0.36 4.72 10.13
C CYS A 186 0.82 5.20 10.96
N GLY A 187 2.03 4.83 10.54
CA GLY A 187 3.27 5.35 11.08
C GLY A 187 4.09 4.33 11.85
N ALA A 188 5.18 4.84 12.41
CA ALA A 188 6.07 4.11 13.28
C ALA A 188 5.67 4.31 14.75
N CYS A 189 6.06 3.37 15.60
CA CYS A 189 5.92 3.57 17.03
C CYS A 189 6.91 4.64 17.55
N GLU A 190 6.47 5.46 18.51
CA GLU A 190 7.34 6.46 19.14
C GLU A 190 8.14 5.87 20.32
N ILE A 191 9.23 6.54 20.71
CA ILE A 191 10.11 6.12 21.81
C ILE A 191 9.36 6.03 23.15
N SER A 192 8.34 6.88 23.31
CA SER A 192 7.49 6.96 24.51
C SER A 192 6.34 5.95 24.53
N ASP A 193 6.03 5.27 23.42
CA ASP A 193 4.91 4.34 23.36
C ASP A 193 5.28 3.03 24.05
N LEU A 194 4.95 2.85 25.33
CA LEU A 194 5.08 1.54 25.98
C LEU A 194 4.15 0.51 25.29
N ASN A 195 4.70 -0.64 24.85
CA ASN A 195 3.95 -1.74 24.20
C ASN A 195 3.32 -1.39 22.84
N CYS A 196 4.15 -1.00 21.89
CA CYS A 196 3.81 -0.77 20.48
C CYS A 196 4.68 -1.66 19.58
N ALA A 197 4.08 -2.15 18.51
CA ALA A 197 4.73 -2.90 17.45
C ALA A 197 4.43 -2.26 16.09
N GLN A 198 5.43 -2.30 15.20
CA GLN A 198 5.36 -1.74 13.86
C GLN A 198 5.60 -2.85 12.83
N CYS A 199 4.85 -2.82 11.74
CA CYS A 199 5.06 -3.66 10.56
C CYS A 199 5.04 -2.82 9.29
N ASN A 200 5.69 -3.32 8.23
CA ASN A 200 5.71 -2.67 6.90
C ASN A 200 5.61 -3.67 5.74
N HIS A 201 5.47 -4.96 6.04
CA HIS A 201 5.55 -6.06 5.07
C HIS A 201 4.21 -6.36 4.36
N GLY A 202 3.19 -5.50 4.48
CA GLY A 202 1.87 -5.78 3.92
C GLY A 202 0.79 -4.79 4.28
N ALA A 203 -0.26 -4.73 3.46
CA ALA A 203 -1.46 -3.99 3.82
C ALA A 203 -2.12 -4.62 5.05
N LEU A 204 -2.59 -3.78 5.97
CA LEU A 204 -3.34 -4.19 7.17
C LEU A 204 -2.55 -5.14 8.09
N CYS A 205 -1.21 -5.09 8.06
CA CYS A 205 -0.32 -6.00 8.77
C CYS A 205 -0.39 -5.86 10.31
N ASN A 206 -0.83 -4.71 10.81
CA ASN A 206 -0.89 -4.37 12.24
C ASN A 206 -2.06 -5.06 12.94
N THR A 207 -2.04 -6.39 12.97
CA THR A 207 -3.06 -7.23 13.62
C THR A 207 -2.72 -7.48 15.08
N GLU A 208 -3.73 -7.84 15.88
CA GLU A 208 -3.48 -8.32 17.25
C GLU A 208 -2.63 -9.59 17.28
N LEU A 209 -2.80 -10.48 16.30
CA LEU A 209 -1.99 -11.69 16.17
C LEU A 209 -0.52 -11.33 15.94
N PHE A 210 -0.25 -10.37 15.04
CA PHE A 210 1.08 -9.81 14.85
C PHE A 210 1.64 -9.29 16.18
N PHE A 211 0.90 -8.44 16.88
CA PHE A 211 1.33 -7.86 18.15
C PHE A 211 1.66 -8.89 19.24
N LYS A 212 0.86 -9.95 19.35
CA LYS A 212 1.06 -11.05 20.30
C LYS A 212 2.31 -11.88 19.98
N ASN A 213 2.68 -11.96 18.70
CA ASN A 213 3.82 -12.74 18.22
C ASN A 213 5.14 -11.94 18.15
N VAL A 214 5.09 -10.61 18.27
CA VAL A 214 6.31 -9.78 18.28
C VAL A 214 7.19 -10.10 19.49
N ILE A 215 8.49 -10.25 19.23
CA ILE A 215 9.51 -10.39 20.27
C ILE A 215 9.90 -8.98 20.75
N TYR A 216 9.68 -8.71 22.03
CA TYR A 216 10.15 -7.51 22.72
C TYR A 216 11.41 -7.86 23.50
N CYS A 217 12.44 -7.03 23.48
CA CYS A 217 13.70 -7.23 24.22
C CYS A 217 13.92 -6.08 25.21
N TRP A 218 14.71 -6.33 26.26
CA TRP A 218 15.30 -5.27 27.08
C TRP A 218 16.40 -4.56 26.29
N GLU A 219 16.58 -3.25 26.50
CA GLU A 219 17.72 -2.49 25.98
C GLU A 219 18.28 -1.62 27.12
N LYS A 220 19.60 -1.66 27.31
CA LYS A 220 20.31 -0.94 28.37
C LYS A 220 21.43 -0.15 27.69
N ASP A 221 21.30 1.18 27.69
CA ASP A 221 22.35 2.11 27.27
C ASP A 221 22.87 2.89 28.48
N THR A 222 24.16 3.25 28.39
CA THR A 222 25.17 3.64 29.38
C THR A 222 24.78 4.41 30.65
N ASN A 223 23.56 4.94 30.82
CA ASN A 223 23.16 5.65 32.05
C ASN A 223 21.69 5.47 32.49
N ASN A 224 20.89 4.60 31.88
CA ASN A 224 19.50 4.38 32.31
C ASN A 224 19.02 2.94 32.05
N GLN A 225 18.58 2.23 33.10
CA GLN A 225 17.70 1.08 32.94
C GLN A 225 16.29 1.61 32.65
N LYS A 226 15.87 1.52 31.39
CA LYS A 226 14.46 1.67 31.05
C LYS A 226 14.01 0.41 30.33
N PRO A 227 12.78 -0.08 30.55
CA PRO A 227 12.13 -0.90 29.55
C PRO A 227 12.11 -0.08 28.26
N LEU A 228 13.06 -0.31 27.36
CA LEU A 228 12.91 0.07 25.97
C LEU A 228 11.94 -0.92 25.35
N SER A 229 10.69 -0.75 25.78
CA SER A 229 9.61 -0.97 24.87
C SER A 229 9.93 -0.13 23.63
N VAL A 230 9.87 -0.76 22.46
CA VAL A 230 9.44 -0.07 21.24
C VAL A 230 10.50 0.73 20.51
N LYS A 231 11.45 0.05 19.86
CA LYS A 231 12.11 0.69 18.70
C LYS A 231 12.31 -0.12 17.45
N LYS A 232 12.01 -1.41 17.46
CA LYS A 232 11.94 -2.22 16.25
C LYS A 232 11.44 -3.57 16.69
N GLU A 233 10.57 -4.16 15.89
CA GLU A 233 10.51 -5.60 15.79
C GLU A 233 11.94 -6.16 15.85
N CYS A 234 12.32 -6.78 16.98
CA CYS A 234 13.56 -7.52 17.03
C CYS A 234 13.30 -8.74 16.13
N LYS A 235 13.70 -8.63 14.86
CA LYS A 235 13.30 -9.51 13.75
C LYS A 235 13.37 -11.02 14.05
N SER A 236 14.16 -11.45 15.03
CA SER A 236 14.25 -12.87 15.39
C SER A 236 14.71 -13.22 16.81
N GLU A 237 15.48 -12.39 17.51
CA GLU A 237 16.05 -12.72 18.84
C GLU A 237 16.49 -11.47 19.63
N CYS A 238 16.69 -11.65 20.92
CA CYS A 238 17.28 -10.69 21.86
C CYS A 238 18.67 -11.14 22.28
N PHE A 239 19.55 -10.21 22.65
CA PHE A 239 20.82 -10.52 23.31
C PHE A 239 20.92 -9.87 24.69
N VAL A 240 21.71 -10.50 25.56
CA VAL A 240 22.26 -9.93 26.79
C VAL A 240 23.73 -10.28 26.84
N LEU A 241 24.56 -9.26 27.10
CA LEU A 241 26.01 -9.30 27.08
C LEU A 241 26.51 -8.66 28.38
N ARG A 242 27.42 -9.33 29.09
CA ARG A 242 28.30 -8.67 30.05
C ARG A 242 29.67 -8.51 29.43
N ASP A 243 30.09 -7.26 29.27
CA ASP A 243 31.36 -6.94 28.63
C ASP A 243 32.55 -7.13 29.59
N LEU A 244 33.74 -6.81 29.09
CA LEU A 244 34.98 -6.95 29.85
C LEU A 244 35.05 -6.06 31.08
N ASN A 245 34.27 -4.98 31.15
CA ASN A 245 34.27 -4.03 32.25
C ASN A 245 33.20 -4.37 33.29
N GLY A 246 32.48 -5.49 33.12
CA GLY A 246 31.36 -5.89 33.97
C GLY A 246 30.05 -5.18 33.60
N GLU A 247 30.04 -4.33 32.57
CA GLU A 247 28.84 -3.62 32.14
C GLU A 247 27.91 -4.53 31.37
N VAL A 248 26.61 -4.38 31.62
CA VAL A 248 25.58 -5.17 30.97
C VAL A 248 24.96 -4.37 29.83
N LYS A 249 24.96 -4.98 28.64
CA LYS A 249 24.32 -4.48 27.43
C LYS A 249 23.23 -5.46 27.02
N GLN A 250 22.07 -4.93 26.71
CA GLN A 250 20.90 -5.68 26.27
C GLN A 250 20.39 -5.05 24.98
N GLY A 251 19.83 -5.85 24.07
CA GLY A 251 19.18 -5.31 22.88
C GLY A 251 18.61 -6.36 21.95
N CYS A 252 18.19 -5.92 20.76
CA CYS A 252 17.75 -6.78 19.68
C CYS A 252 18.94 -7.43 18.94
N GLY A 253 18.72 -8.63 18.42
CA GLY A 253 19.63 -9.31 17.50
C GLY A 253 20.58 -10.30 18.18
N LYS A 254 21.56 -10.76 17.41
CA LYS A 254 22.59 -11.68 17.87
C LYS A 254 23.57 -10.97 18.80
N CYS A 255 24.27 -11.77 19.61
CA CYS A 255 25.42 -11.31 20.36
C CYS A 255 26.42 -10.56 19.47
N PRO A 256 26.67 -9.26 19.73
CA PRO A 256 27.69 -8.51 19.00
C PRO A 256 29.08 -9.03 19.40
N ASN A 257 29.91 -9.39 18.41
CA ASN A 257 31.31 -9.81 18.50
C ASN A 257 31.72 -10.57 19.78
N LYS A 258 31.87 -11.90 19.64
CA LYS A 258 32.40 -12.79 20.69
C LYS A 258 33.89 -12.56 20.92
N ASP A 259 34.28 -11.49 21.59
CA ASP A 259 35.55 -11.52 22.31
C ASP A 259 35.46 -12.65 23.34
N SER A 260 36.45 -13.55 23.34
CA SER A 260 36.49 -14.79 24.15
C SER A 260 36.33 -14.59 25.66
N LYS A 261 36.33 -13.34 26.12
CA LYS A 261 36.25 -12.93 27.50
C LYS A 261 34.89 -12.34 27.90
N SER A 262 34.04 -11.99 26.93
CA SER A 262 32.69 -11.44 27.18
C SER A 262 31.65 -12.57 27.29
N ASP A 263 30.69 -12.44 28.19
CA ASP A 263 29.62 -13.42 28.35
C ASP A 263 28.37 -12.93 27.64
N CYS A 264 27.92 -13.68 26.64
CA CYS A 264 26.76 -13.30 25.86
C CYS A 264 25.79 -14.46 25.65
N LYS A 265 24.49 -14.17 25.77
CA LYS A 265 23.39 -15.10 25.50
C LYS A 265 22.40 -14.46 24.55
N THR A 266 21.82 -15.29 23.67
CA THR A 266 20.66 -14.91 22.87
C THR A 266 19.42 -15.71 23.28
N CYS A 267 18.25 -15.16 23.02
CA CYS A 267 16.98 -15.80 23.33
C CYS A 267 15.84 -15.29 22.42
N LYS A 268 14.74 -16.05 22.32
CA LYS A 268 13.66 -15.81 21.35
C LYS A 268 12.28 -15.59 21.98
N LYS A 269 12.22 -15.35 23.30
CA LYS A 269 10.96 -15.11 24.02
C LYS A 269 10.83 -13.63 24.35
N ARG A 270 9.60 -13.17 24.59
CA ARG A 270 9.34 -11.80 25.02
C ARG A 270 10.09 -11.49 26.33
N TYR A 271 10.82 -10.38 26.36
CA TYR A 271 11.62 -9.88 27.48
C TYR A 271 12.63 -10.89 28.04
N CYS A 272 13.12 -11.79 27.19
CA CYS A 272 13.92 -12.93 27.63
C CYS A 272 15.35 -12.60 28.00
N ASN A 273 15.91 -11.50 27.48
CA ASN A 273 17.32 -11.14 27.63
C ASN A 273 17.60 -10.47 28.97
N VAL A 274 17.16 -11.10 30.07
CA VAL A 274 17.40 -10.62 31.43
C VAL A 274 18.86 -10.76 31.84
N GLU A 275 19.31 -9.88 32.73
CA GLU A 275 20.70 -9.82 33.18
C GLU A 275 21.19 -11.13 33.83
N SER A 276 20.30 -11.88 34.47
CA SER A 276 20.63 -13.15 35.14
C SER A 276 21.07 -14.28 34.20
N LEU A 277 20.94 -14.11 32.88
CA LEU A 277 21.42 -15.09 31.90
C LEU A 277 22.94 -15.05 31.70
N VAL A 278 23.61 -13.99 32.13
CA VAL A 278 25.07 -13.84 32.07
C VAL A 278 25.66 -13.81 33.48
N PRO A 279 26.79 -14.48 33.72
CA PRO A 279 27.42 -14.50 35.04
C PRO A 279 27.82 -13.08 35.49
N LYS A 280 27.84 -12.87 36.80
CA LYS A 280 28.44 -11.67 37.39
C LYS A 280 29.95 -11.77 37.31
N GLN A 281 30.60 -10.62 37.17
CA GLN A 281 32.06 -10.50 37.28
C GLN A 281 32.36 -9.88 38.65
N CYS A 282 33.12 -10.58 39.48
CA CYS A 282 33.54 -10.07 40.78
C CYS A 282 35.05 -9.80 40.79
N TRP A 283 35.47 -8.82 41.57
CA TRP A 283 36.87 -8.68 41.95
C TRP A 283 37.22 -9.72 43.01
N GLY A 284 38.25 -10.52 42.73
CA GLY A 284 38.95 -11.37 43.68
C GLY A 284 40.25 -10.73 44.16
N ASN A 285 41.00 -11.46 44.99
CA ASN A 285 42.27 -10.98 45.53
C ASN A 285 43.27 -10.63 44.41
N ASN A 286 44.08 -9.60 44.64
CA ASN A 286 45.14 -9.15 43.73
C ASN A 286 44.66 -8.73 42.33
N GLY A 287 43.43 -8.20 42.23
CA GLY A 287 42.87 -7.72 40.95
C GLY A 287 42.45 -8.82 39.98
N ILE A 288 42.41 -10.08 40.43
CA ILE A 288 41.89 -11.21 39.63
C ILE A 288 40.38 -11.03 39.45
N ILE A 289 39.86 -11.30 38.25
CA ILE A 289 38.42 -11.25 37.97
C ILE A 289 37.89 -12.67 37.95
N CYS A 290 36.91 -12.97 38.79
CA CYS A 290 36.19 -14.25 38.77
C CYS A 290 34.77 -14.08 38.24
N LYS A 291 34.25 -15.13 37.60
CA LYS A 291 32.87 -15.20 37.14
C LYS A 291 32.06 -16.05 38.11
N THR A 292 30.88 -15.58 38.49
CA THR A 292 29.98 -16.32 39.37
C THR A 292 28.55 -16.29 38.87
N SER A 293 27.73 -17.22 39.37
CA SER A 293 26.31 -17.24 39.04
C SER A 293 25.63 -15.94 39.50
N PHE A 294 24.56 -15.52 38.83
CA PHE A 294 23.93 -14.23 39.13
C PHE A 294 23.43 -14.14 40.59
N GLU A 295 22.96 -15.24 41.17
CA GLU A 295 22.47 -15.28 42.55
C GLU A 295 23.59 -15.35 43.59
N THR A 296 24.83 -15.62 43.18
CA THR A 296 25.96 -15.68 44.12
C THR A 296 26.45 -14.27 44.45
N PRO A 297 26.59 -13.91 45.74
CA PRO A 297 27.08 -12.59 46.13
C PRO A 297 28.55 -12.40 45.71
N CYS A 298 28.88 -11.19 45.27
CA CYS A 298 30.24 -10.70 45.10
C CYS A 298 30.63 -9.86 46.33
N PHE A 299 31.89 -9.93 46.77
CA PHE A 299 32.41 -8.97 47.75
C PHE A 299 32.48 -7.57 47.14
N VAL A 300 33.01 -7.46 45.91
CA VAL A 300 32.93 -6.26 45.07
C VAL A 300 32.58 -6.69 43.64
N GLU A 301 31.38 -6.32 43.17
CA GLU A 301 31.00 -6.52 41.76
C GLU A 301 31.81 -5.59 40.87
N LYS A 302 32.31 -6.11 39.75
CA LYS A 302 33.09 -5.33 38.79
C LYS A 302 32.17 -4.40 37.99
N MET A 303 32.52 -3.13 37.99
CA MET A 303 31.88 -2.08 37.18
C MET A 303 32.97 -1.22 36.53
N SER A 304 32.64 -0.48 35.48
CA SER A 304 33.58 0.41 34.78
C SER A 304 34.21 1.48 35.67
N ASN A 305 33.57 1.82 36.79
CA ASN A 305 33.99 2.86 37.73
C ASN A 305 34.72 2.35 38.98
N ASN A 306 35.02 1.05 39.09
CA ASN A 306 35.70 0.50 40.26
C ASN A 306 36.90 -0.40 39.90
N LYS A 307 37.89 -0.47 40.79
CA LYS A 307 39.16 -1.21 40.58
C LYS A 307 39.40 -2.34 41.60
N GLY A 308 38.33 -2.80 42.27
CA GLY A 308 38.43 -3.79 43.35
C GLY A 308 39.08 -3.21 44.62
N ILE A 309 39.23 -4.04 45.64
CA ILE A 309 39.96 -3.71 46.87
C ILE A 309 41.33 -4.40 46.78
N ASN A 310 42.42 -3.62 46.73
CA ASN A 310 43.78 -4.13 46.84
C ASN A 310 44.15 -4.17 48.32
N TYR A 311 44.45 -5.37 48.82
CA TYR A 311 45.09 -5.58 50.12
C TYR A 311 46.61 -5.65 49.94
#